data_AF-A0A1I3LSS4-F1
#
_entry.id   AF-A0A1I3LSS4-F1
#
_cell.length_a   1.000
_cell.length_b   1.000
_cell.length_c   1.000
_cell.angle_alpha   90.00
_cell.angle_beta   90.00
_cell.angle_gamma   90.00
#
_symmetry.space_group_name_H-M   'P 1'
#
loop_
_entity.id
_entity.type
_entity.pdbx_description
1 polymer ?
#
loop_
_entity_poly.entity_id
_entity_poly.type
_entity_poly.pdbx_seq_one_letter_code
_entity_poly.pdbx_strand_id
1 'polypeptide(L)'
;MRIVRLRALALDLCANKTAACARDRHARPGPPRRTSLILNPDTALGYKVISMSPRRLAPLLLFMTLLAAGGALAQDKGSVNPKPLPPLANPNDPSIGAKELFARKLLPSKGTAHVIGSYTKGCIGGAERMPLNGDNWQVMRLSRNRNFGHPAMIALIKRLAARAHKDAGWPGILVGDIAQPRGGPALSGHASHQIGLDADIWLTPMPDHRLSREEREEMSAVMMVRQDRLDIDPKVFTPSHVLVLRDAAQEPAVQRIFVNAAIKKALCREAKGDRSWLSKIRPWWGHDYHFHIRMHCPPGAGECEGQPSQSEDEGCKDADLAYWFSDAVLHPKPPPEPPKPKPPMTLAQMPAACKVVLHAADAKP
;
A
#
# COMPACT_ATOMS: atom_id res chain seq x y z
N MET A 1 45.62 -42.15 -3.74
CA MET A 1 47.08 -42.01 -3.99
C MET A 1 47.28 -40.68 -4.70
N ARG A 2 48.18 -39.75 -4.34
CA ARG A 2 49.10 -39.54 -3.18
C ARG A 2 48.88 -38.06 -2.74
N ILE A 3 48.88 -37.59 -1.47
CA ILE A 3 50.00 -37.39 -0.51
C ILE A 3 51.25 -36.79 -1.24
N VAL A 4 51.86 -35.63 -0.91
CA VAL A 4 52.43 -35.15 0.38
C VAL A 4 52.51 -33.60 0.47
N ARG A 5 52.49 -33.12 1.73
CA ARG A 5 53.03 -31.89 2.42
C ARG A 5 54.28 -31.21 1.79
N LEU A 6 54.87 -30.07 2.22
CA LEU A 6 55.08 -29.36 3.52
C LEU A 6 54.99 -27.81 3.33
N ARG A 7 54.65 -26.94 4.32
CA ARG A 7 55.42 -26.36 5.47
C ARG A 7 56.79 -25.71 5.09
N ALA A 8 57.31 -24.64 5.72
CA ALA A 8 56.81 -23.59 6.67
C ALA A 8 57.97 -22.60 7.01
N LEU A 9 57.74 -21.61 7.91
CA LEU A 9 58.73 -20.71 8.58
C LEU A 9 59.35 -19.60 7.68
N ALA A 10 59.92 -18.48 8.19
CA ALA A 10 60.07 -17.87 9.52
C ALA A 10 60.13 -16.31 9.37
N LEU A 11 59.47 -15.51 10.21
CA LEU A 11 59.98 -14.80 11.42
C LEU A 11 61.03 -13.67 11.23
N ASP A 12 60.69 -12.52 11.85
CA ASP A 12 61.51 -11.69 12.76
C ASP A 12 62.20 -10.36 12.36
N LEU A 13 62.37 -9.57 13.46
CA LEU A 13 63.01 -8.27 13.70
C LEU A 13 62.18 -7.01 13.32
N CYS A 14 61.85 -6.06 14.22
CA CYS A 14 62.59 -5.33 15.29
C CYS A 14 63.36 -4.10 14.76
N ALA A 15 63.40 -2.93 15.43
CA ALA A 15 62.74 -2.43 16.65
C ALA A 15 62.91 -0.88 16.77
N ASN A 16 62.67 -0.31 17.97
CA ASN A 16 63.08 1.02 18.47
C ASN A 16 62.25 2.27 18.04
N LYS A 17 62.00 3.29 18.88
CA LYS A 17 62.19 3.44 20.35
C LYS A 17 61.43 4.66 20.96
N THR A 18 61.10 4.56 22.26
CA THR A 18 61.11 5.56 23.38
C THR A 18 61.14 7.09 23.09
N ALA A 19 60.54 8.00 23.88
CA ALA A 19 59.71 7.95 25.13
C ALA A 19 58.98 9.35 25.27
N ALA A 20 58.60 9.98 26.39
CA ALA A 20 58.81 9.83 27.86
C ALA A 20 57.68 10.54 28.68
N CYS A 21 57.91 10.90 29.95
CA CYS A 21 56.92 11.48 30.87
C CYS A 21 57.43 12.72 31.66
N ALA A 22 56.51 13.56 32.14
CA ALA A 22 56.74 14.54 33.22
C ALA A 22 55.45 14.77 34.05
N ARG A 23 55.59 15.32 35.27
CA ARG A 23 54.52 15.70 36.22
C ARG A 23 54.32 17.25 36.16
N ASP A 24 53.30 17.91 36.74
CA ASP A 24 53.00 17.95 38.19
C ASP A 24 51.64 18.61 38.59
N ARG A 25 51.46 18.77 39.91
CA ARG A 25 50.31 19.04 40.81
C ARG A 25 49.29 20.19 40.59
N HIS A 26 48.09 19.90 41.10
CA HIS A 26 47.10 20.73 41.85
C HIS A 26 46.53 22.07 41.32
N ALA A 27 45.19 22.13 41.18
CA ALA A 27 44.32 23.12 41.84
C ALA A 27 42.81 22.73 41.88
N ARG A 28 42.11 23.12 42.94
CA ARG A 28 40.64 23.28 43.16
C ARG A 28 40.50 24.52 44.10
N PRO A 29 39.43 25.35 44.11
CA PRO A 29 38.02 24.92 44.23
C PRO A 29 36.97 25.86 43.56
N GLY A 30 35.68 25.66 43.85
CA GLY A 30 34.62 26.68 43.66
C GLY A 30 33.24 26.15 43.22
N PRO A 31 32.17 26.25 44.04
CA PRO A 31 30.80 25.86 43.64
C PRO A 31 30.00 27.03 43.02
N PRO A 32 28.97 26.75 42.20
CA PRO A 32 28.12 27.78 41.60
C PRO A 32 27.16 28.42 42.63
N ARG A 33 26.91 29.73 42.49
CA ARG A 33 25.95 30.47 43.33
C ARG A 33 24.51 30.14 42.92
N ARG A 34 23.62 30.02 43.92
CA ARG A 34 22.16 30.15 43.73
C ARG A 34 21.80 31.63 43.63
N THR A 35 20.87 31.97 42.74
CA THR A 35 20.20 33.27 42.73
C THR A 35 18.71 33.05 42.98
N SER A 36 18.20 33.51 44.11
CA SER A 36 16.78 33.40 44.48
C SER A 36 15.98 34.55 43.87
N LEU A 37 14.95 34.23 43.09
CA LEU A 37 13.93 35.19 42.66
C LEU A 37 13.06 35.59 43.87
N ILE A 38 12.96 36.90 44.10
CA ILE A 38 12.06 37.48 45.09
C ILE A 38 10.80 37.94 44.35
N LEU A 39 9.63 37.49 44.80
CA LEU A 39 8.33 38.02 44.40
C LEU A 39 8.01 39.25 45.26
N ASN A 40 7.47 40.30 44.64
CA ASN A 40 6.69 41.34 45.32
C ASN A 40 5.46 41.66 44.45
N PRO A 41 4.30 41.97 45.06
CA PRO A 41 3.03 42.08 44.33
C PRO A 41 2.69 43.53 43.92
N ASP A 42 1.53 43.63 43.25
CA ASP A 42 0.65 44.80 43.13
C ASP A 42 1.21 46.10 42.54
N THR A 43 0.78 46.39 41.31
CA THR A 43 0.54 47.76 40.85
C THR A 43 -0.59 47.78 39.84
N ALA A 44 -1.78 48.19 40.27
CA ALA A 44 -2.92 48.35 39.37
C ALA A 44 -2.76 49.62 38.51
N LEU A 45 -3.02 49.51 37.20
CA LEU A 45 -3.04 50.64 36.26
C LEU A 45 -4.35 50.65 35.48
N GLY A 46 -5.01 51.80 35.44
CA GLY A 46 -6.38 51.95 34.96
C GLY A 46 -6.51 51.92 33.44
N TYR A 47 -7.59 51.30 32.95
CA TYR A 47 -7.94 51.29 31.54
C TYR A 47 -8.45 52.66 31.08
N LYS A 48 -7.70 53.30 30.17
CA LYS A 48 -8.09 54.57 29.54
C LYS A 48 -8.98 54.29 28.33
N VAL A 49 -10.28 54.55 28.45
CA VAL A 49 -11.26 54.33 27.37
C VAL A 49 -10.97 55.27 26.19
N ILE A 50 -10.66 54.69 25.03
CA ILE A 50 -10.54 55.41 23.76
C ILE A 50 -11.78 55.10 22.93
N SER A 51 -12.62 56.10 22.69
CA SER A 51 -13.75 55.99 21.78
C SER A 51 -13.28 55.96 20.33
N MET A 52 -13.78 55.02 19.53
CA MET A 52 -13.53 54.95 18.09
C MET A 52 -14.86 55.03 17.31
N SER A 53 -14.92 55.93 16.33
CA SER A 53 -16.14 56.27 15.60
C SER A 53 -16.70 55.12 14.75
N PRO A 54 -18.04 55.04 14.58
CA PRO A 54 -18.68 53.93 13.90
C PRO A 54 -18.47 53.96 12.38
N ARG A 55 -17.75 52.98 11.83
CA ARG A 55 -17.74 52.69 10.39
C ARG A 55 -17.84 51.19 10.10
N ARG A 56 -19.04 50.78 9.67
CA ARG A 56 -19.34 49.60 8.83
C ARG A 56 -18.87 48.24 9.39
N LEU A 57 -19.53 47.76 10.43
CA LEU A 57 -19.64 46.32 10.71
C LEU A 57 -20.82 45.74 9.92
N ALA A 58 -20.52 45.00 8.85
CA ALA A 58 -21.48 44.04 8.28
C ALA A 58 -21.24 42.68 8.98
N PRO A 59 -22.30 41.91 9.31
CA PRO A 59 -22.15 40.70 10.13
C PRO A 59 -21.50 39.56 9.33
N LEU A 60 -20.29 39.16 9.73
CA LEU A 60 -19.61 37.98 9.18
C LEU A 60 -20.16 36.71 9.83
N LEU A 61 -21.38 36.30 9.43
CA LEU A 61 -22.11 35.16 9.98
C LEU A 61 -22.65 34.22 8.90
N LEU A 62 -21.77 33.39 8.32
CA LEU A 62 -22.09 32.01 7.91
C LEU A 62 -20.83 31.18 7.60
N PHE A 63 -20.98 29.85 7.54
CA PHE A 63 -19.96 28.86 7.14
C PHE A 63 -18.70 28.72 8.01
N MET A 64 -18.92 28.59 9.33
CA MET A 64 -18.16 27.64 10.16
C MET A 64 -18.60 26.19 9.80
N THR A 65 -18.34 25.74 8.57
CA THR A 65 -18.62 24.34 8.15
C THR A 65 -17.88 23.94 6.87
N LEU A 66 -16.68 23.38 7.03
CA LEU A 66 -16.42 22.02 6.54
C LEU A 66 -15.27 21.39 7.34
N LEU A 67 -15.55 20.28 8.02
CA LEU A 67 -14.49 19.47 8.63
C LEU A 67 -13.71 18.70 7.55
N ALA A 68 -12.49 18.32 7.90
CA ALA A 68 -11.68 17.31 7.22
C ALA A 68 -11.43 17.56 5.71
N ALA A 69 -10.22 18.04 5.42
CA ALA A 69 -9.46 17.52 4.28
C ALA A 69 -9.12 16.04 4.54
N GLY A 70 -10.13 15.18 4.51
CA GLY A 70 -9.98 13.75 4.75
C GLY A 70 -9.11 13.14 3.66
N GLY A 71 -8.19 12.26 4.04
CA GLY A 71 -7.80 11.19 3.12
C GLY A 71 -9.09 10.50 2.68
N ALA A 72 -9.27 10.30 1.37
CA ALA A 72 -10.48 9.71 0.81
C ALA A 72 -10.87 8.46 1.61
N LEU A 73 -12.14 8.34 2.00
CA LEU A 73 -12.62 7.29 2.90
C LEU A 73 -12.31 5.92 2.26
N ALA A 74 -11.19 5.32 2.67
CA ALA A 74 -10.43 4.43 1.79
C ALA A 74 -11.18 3.14 1.40
N GLN A 75 -12.25 2.84 2.13
CA GLN A 75 -13.13 1.70 1.96
C GLN A 75 -14.44 2.05 1.23
N ASP A 76 -14.45 3.10 0.39
CA ASP A 76 -15.57 3.55 -0.47
C ASP A 76 -16.61 2.44 -0.72
N LYS A 77 -17.82 2.66 -0.19
CA LYS A 77 -18.96 1.77 -0.39
C LYS A 77 -19.18 1.56 -1.89
N GLY A 78 -19.59 0.34 -2.23
CA GLY A 78 -20.03 0.01 -3.58
C GLY A 78 -21.45 0.48 -3.83
N SER A 79 -22.14 -0.18 -4.74
CA SER A 79 -23.54 0.14 -5.07
C SER A 79 -24.34 -1.13 -5.31
N VAL A 80 -25.33 -1.37 -4.46
CA VAL A 80 -26.44 -2.25 -4.82
C VAL A 80 -27.29 -1.50 -5.84
N ASN A 81 -27.19 -1.95 -7.09
CA ASN A 81 -27.75 -1.36 -8.31
C ASN A 81 -26.91 -0.21 -8.90
N PRO A 82 -25.67 -0.50 -9.36
CA PRO A 82 -24.88 0.50 -10.06
C PRO A 82 -25.55 0.82 -11.38
N LYS A 83 -25.71 2.11 -11.67
CA LYS A 83 -26.08 2.56 -13.01
C LYS A 83 -24.85 2.44 -13.91
N PRO A 84 -24.97 1.94 -15.16
CA PRO A 84 -23.87 1.97 -16.11
C PRO A 84 -23.34 3.40 -16.28
N LEU A 85 -22.02 3.54 -16.47
CA LEU A 85 -21.42 4.84 -16.78
C LEU A 85 -22.06 5.41 -18.07
N PRO A 86 -22.39 6.72 -18.11
CA PRO A 86 -23.00 7.31 -19.29
C PRO A 86 -22.06 7.20 -20.50
N PRO A 87 -22.58 7.02 -21.73
CA PRO A 87 -21.79 7.04 -22.95
C PRO A 87 -20.94 8.32 -23.06
N LEU A 88 -19.76 8.19 -23.65
CA LEU A 88 -18.91 9.34 -23.95
C LEU A 88 -19.45 10.05 -25.19
N ALA A 89 -19.57 11.38 -25.13
CA ALA A 89 -20.13 12.18 -26.24
C ALA A 89 -19.31 12.07 -27.54
N ASN A 90 -17.98 11.97 -27.42
CA ASN A 90 -17.07 11.61 -28.51
C ASN A 90 -16.06 10.56 -28.01
N PRO A 91 -16.33 9.24 -28.17
CA PRO A 91 -15.42 8.19 -27.70
C PRO A 91 -14.05 8.17 -28.40
N ASN A 92 -13.87 8.93 -29.49
CA ASN A 92 -12.64 9.00 -30.28
C ASN A 92 -11.82 10.27 -30.00
N ASP A 93 -12.24 11.12 -29.06
CA ASP A 93 -11.52 12.33 -28.67
C ASP A 93 -10.14 11.95 -28.06
N PRO A 94 -9.01 12.41 -28.62
CA PRO A 94 -7.67 12.03 -28.16
C PRO A 94 -7.30 12.61 -26.79
N SER A 95 -8.06 13.58 -26.26
CA SER A 95 -7.88 14.14 -24.92
C SER A 95 -8.51 13.29 -23.83
N ILE A 96 -9.40 12.34 -24.18
CA ILE A 96 -10.05 11.47 -23.20
C ILE A 96 -9.02 10.56 -22.53
N GLY A 97 -9.05 10.56 -21.19
CA GLY A 97 -8.27 9.66 -20.37
C GLY A 97 -8.64 8.20 -20.63
N ALA A 98 -7.64 7.34 -20.82
CA ALA A 98 -7.82 5.90 -21.01
C ALA A 98 -8.72 5.27 -19.94
N LYS A 99 -8.69 5.80 -18.70
CA LYS A 99 -9.56 5.36 -17.60
C LYS A 99 -11.05 5.43 -17.91
N GLU A 100 -11.50 6.43 -18.67
CA GLU A 100 -12.90 6.58 -19.07
C GLU A 100 -13.31 5.52 -20.09
N LEU A 101 -12.37 5.08 -20.93
CA LEU A 101 -12.58 4.10 -21.99
C LEU A 101 -12.56 2.67 -21.43
N PHE A 102 -11.59 2.36 -20.56
CA PHE A 102 -11.48 1.03 -19.94
C PHE A 102 -12.58 0.76 -18.90
N ALA A 103 -12.94 1.74 -18.07
CA ALA A 103 -14.02 1.57 -17.08
C ALA A 103 -15.42 1.35 -17.69
N ARG A 104 -15.60 1.65 -18.98
CA ARG A 104 -16.84 1.39 -19.73
C ARG A 104 -16.88 0.01 -20.40
N LYS A 105 -15.85 -0.83 -20.23
CA LYS A 105 -15.83 -2.22 -20.72
C LYS A 105 -16.35 -3.15 -19.64
N LEU A 106 -17.53 -3.70 -19.85
CA LEU A 106 -18.22 -4.58 -18.88
C LEU A 106 -17.78 -6.05 -18.98
N LEU A 107 -17.27 -6.47 -20.14
CA LEU A 107 -16.81 -7.83 -20.44
C LEU A 107 -15.35 -7.86 -20.90
N PRO A 108 -14.62 -8.98 -20.69
CA PRO A 108 -13.29 -9.18 -21.23
C PRO A 108 -13.27 -9.13 -22.76
N SER A 109 -12.10 -8.89 -23.35
CA SER A 109 -11.93 -9.10 -24.79
C SER A 109 -11.93 -10.60 -25.11
N LYS A 110 -12.52 -10.98 -26.25
CA LYS A 110 -12.47 -12.33 -26.79
C LYS A 110 -11.03 -12.71 -27.13
N GLY A 111 -10.54 -13.81 -26.56
CA GLY A 111 -9.23 -14.37 -26.85
C GLY A 111 -8.70 -15.21 -25.69
N THR A 112 -7.45 -15.67 -25.81
CA THR A 112 -6.68 -16.20 -24.69
C THR A 112 -6.18 -15.07 -23.79
N ALA A 113 -5.87 -15.38 -22.53
CA ALA A 113 -5.30 -14.42 -21.60
C ALA A 113 -3.92 -13.94 -22.08
N HIS A 114 -3.71 -12.62 -22.19
CA HIS A 114 -2.42 -12.02 -22.54
C HIS A 114 -2.23 -10.67 -21.86
N VAL A 115 -1.01 -10.42 -21.39
CA VAL A 115 -0.64 -9.32 -20.49
C VAL A 115 0.27 -8.35 -21.23
N ILE A 116 -0.10 -7.06 -21.27
CA ILE A 116 0.59 -6.03 -22.05
C ILE A 116 0.96 -4.84 -21.16
N GLY A 117 2.21 -4.40 -21.25
CA GLY A 117 2.73 -3.26 -20.51
C GLY A 117 2.97 -3.55 -19.03
N SER A 118 3.14 -2.50 -18.25
CA SER A 118 3.48 -2.55 -16.82
C SER A 118 2.25 -2.36 -15.92
N TYR A 119 2.37 -2.76 -14.66
CA TYR A 119 1.28 -2.79 -13.66
C TYR A 119 0.46 -1.49 -13.57
N THR A 120 1.10 -0.33 -13.79
CA THR A 120 0.51 1.02 -13.75
C THR A 120 0.40 1.70 -15.13
N LYS A 121 0.66 0.97 -16.22
CA LYS A 121 0.63 1.48 -17.59
C LYS A 121 0.46 0.32 -18.59
N GLY A 122 -0.69 -0.35 -18.55
CA GLY A 122 -0.90 -1.58 -19.32
C GLY A 122 -2.36 -2.01 -19.45
N CYS A 123 -2.57 -3.24 -19.92
CA CYS A 123 -3.88 -3.86 -20.06
C CYS A 123 -3.77 -5.39 -19.98
N ILE A 124 -4.92 -6.07 -19.93
CA ILE A 124 -5.01 -7.52 -20.09
C ILE A 124 -6.14 -7.85 -21.07
N GLY A 125 -5.82 -8.63 -22.10
CA GLY A 125 -6.83 -9.24 -22.96
C GLY A 125 -7.18 -10.65 -22.47
N GLY A 126 -8.40 -11.12 -22.74
CA GLY A 126 -8.83 -12.49 -22.39
C GLY A 126 -8.80 -12.83 -20.90
N ALA A 127 -9.06 -11.86 -20.01
CA ALA A 127 -9.00 -12.04 -18.57
C ALA A 127 -10.05 -13.04 -18.03
N GLU A 128 -9.64 -13.95 -17.13
CA GLU A 128 -10.56 -14.84 -16.39
C GLU A 128 -11.25 -14.03 -15.27
N ARG A 129 -12.54 -14.30 -15.06
CA ARG A 129 -13.31 -13.73 -13.96
C ARG A 129 -13.19 -14.60 -12.72
N MET A 130 -12.77 -14.02 -11.59
CA MET A 130 -12.82 -14.67 -10.27
C MET A 130 -14.27 -15.08 -9.96
N PRO A 131 -14.58 -16.36 -9.67
CA PRO A 131 -15.90 -16.76 -9.22
C PRO A 131 -16.27 -15.98 -7.95
N LEU A 132 -17.50 -15.44 -7.89
CA LEU A 132 -17.93 -14.52 -6.82
C LEU A 132 -17.90 -15.14 -5.41
N ASN A 133 -17.87 -16.47 -5.36
CA ASN A 133 -17.84 -17.31 -4.18
C ASN A 133 -17.01 -18.56 -4.49
N GLY A 134 -16.47 -19.15 -3.45
CA GLY A 134 -16.01 -20.53 -3.38
C GLY A 134 -15.78 -20.89 -1.92
N ASP A 135 -15.39 -22.14 -1.67
CA ASP A 135 -15.42 -22.78 -0.34
C ASP A 135 -14.75 -21.95 0.76
N ASN A 136 -13.67 -21.24 0.42
CA ASN A 136 -12.94 -20.35 1.33
C ASN A 136 -12.74 -18.92 0.77
N TRP A 137 -13.59 -18.42 -0.14
CA TRP A 137 -13.49 -17.01 -0.56
C TRP A 137 -14.82 -16.37 -0.96
N GLN A 138 -14.90 -15.06 -0.76
CA GLN A 138 -16.00 -14.23 -1.25
C GLN A 138 -15.47 -12.93 -1.87
N VAL A 139 -15.95 -12.60 -3.06
CA VAL A 139 -15.59 -11.35 -3.77
C VAL A 139 -16.43 -10.19 -3.24
N MET A 140 -15.79 -9.06 -2.96
CA MET A 140 -16.37 -7.83 -2.40
C MET A 140 -16.58 -6.77 -3.49
N ARG A 141 -17.32 -5.70 -3.16
CA ARG A 141 -17.53 -4.50 -4.00
C ARG A 141 -17.88 -4.82 -5.46
N LEU A 142 -18.83 -5.74 -5.66
CA LEU A 142 -19.16 -6.31 -6.97
C LEU A 142 -19.55 -5.25 -8.00
N SER A 143 -20.16 -4.14 -7.54
CA SER A 143 -20.54 -3.00 -8.35
C SER A 143 -19.38 -2.33 -9.11
N ARG A 144 -18.13 -2.53 -8.66
CA ARG A 144 -16.94 -1.99 -9.32
C ARG A 144 -16.56 -2.75 -10.60
N ASN A 145 -17.05 -3.97 -10.78
CA ASN A 145 -16.72 -4.89 -11.87
C ASN A 145 -15.19 -5.15 -12.05
N ARG A 146 -14.46 -5.26 -10.93
CA ARG A 146 -12.98 -5.40 -10.88
C ARG A 146 -12.48 -6.81 -10.52
N ASN A 147 -13.32 -7.83 -10.65
CA ASN A 147 -13.00 -9.19 -10.25
C ASN A 147 -12.42 -10.05 -11.40
N PHE A 148 -11.58 -9.47 -12.26
CA PHE A 148 -10.99 -10.13 -13.42
C PHE A 148 -9.46 -10.12 -13.34
N GLY A 149 -8.78 -11.09 -13.93
CA GLY A 149 -7.33 -11.15 -13.94
C GLY A 149 -6.75 -12.20 -14.87
N HIS A 150 -5.43 -12.38 -14.83
CA HIS A 150 -4.79 -13.49 -15.53
C HIS A 150 -5.18 -14.83 -14.85
N PRO A 151 -5.43 -15.93 -15.59
CA PRO A 151 -5.80 -17.21 -14.99
C PRO A 151 -4.87 -17.69 -13.87
N ALA A 152 -3.57 -17.39 -13.96
CA ALA A 152 -2.60 -17.70 -12.90
C ALA A 152 -2.83 -16.91 -11.60
N MET A 153 -3.34 -15.67 -11.67
CA MET A 153 -3.76 -14.88 -10.50
C MET A 153 -5.04 -15.44 -9.91
N ILE A 154 -6.03 -15.76 -10.76
CA ILE A 154 -7.28 -16.37 -10.30
C ILE A 154 -7.01 -17.72 -9.60
N ALA A 155 -6.09 -18.54 -10.12
CA ALA A 155 -5.62 -19.76 -9.49
C ALA A 155 -4.83 -19.51 -8.18
N LEU A 156 -4.08 -18.41 -8.08
CA LEU A 156 -3.34 -18.03 -6.87
C LEU A 156 -4.30 -17.65 -5.74
N ILE A 157 -5.30 -16.81 -6.01
CA ILE A 157 -6.32 -16.42 -5.03
C ILE A 157 -7.09 -17.66 -4.53
N LYS A 158 -7.46 -18.58 -5.43
CA LYS A 158 -8.08 -19.88 -5.08
C LYS A 158 -7.20 -20.73 -4.15
N ARG A 159 -5.87 -20.77 -4.36
CA ARG A 159 -4.93 -21.46 -3.45
C ARG A 159 -4.78 -20.75 -2.10
N LEU A 160 -4.61 -19.43 -2.11
CA LEU A 160 -4.44 -18.63 -0.89
C LEU A 160 -5.68 -18.72 0.01
N ALA A 161 -6.88 -18.76 -0.57
CA ALA A 161 -8.13 -19.00 0.15
C ALA A 161 -8.09 -20.32 0.96
N ALA A 162 -7.70 -21.43 0.32
CA ALA A 162 -7.58 -22.73 0.97
C ALA A 162 -6.44 -22.77 2.02
N ARG A 163 -5.31 -22.09 1.77
CA ARG A 163 -4.22 -21.94 2.77
C ARG A 163 -4.70 -21.16 3.99
N ALA A 164 -5.33 -20.00 3.81
CA ALA A 164 -5.86 -19.18 4.91
C ALA A 164 -6.84 -19.94 5.80
N HIS A 165 -7.63 -20.85 5.22
CA HIS A 165 -8.45 -21.77 5.98
C HIS A 165 -7.63 -22.83 6.73
N LYS A 166 -6.86 -23.64 5.99
CA LYS A 166 -6.12 -24.78 6.53
C LYS A 166 -5.05 -24.40 7.56
N ASP A 167 -4.28 -23.36 7.27
CA ASP A 167 -3.04 -23.02 7.96
C ASP A 167 -3.20 -21.84 8.93
N ALA A 168 -4.22 -20.99 8.75
CA ALA A 168 -4.51 -19.84 9.62
C ALA A 168 -5.88 -19.88 10.32
N GLY A 169 -6.72 -20.89 10.04
CA GLY A 169 -8.00 -21.10 10.72
C GLY A 169 -9.13 -20.14 10.33
N TRP A 170 -8.99 -19.37 9.25
CA TRP A 170 -10.06 -18.48 8.79
C TRP A 170 -11.18 -19.28 8.10
N PRO A 171 -12.46 -18.85 8.11
CA PRO A 171 -13.46 -19.44 7.21
C PRO A 171 -13.05 -19.27 5.73
N GLY A 172 -12.37 -18.17 5.41
CA GLY A 172 -11.85 -17.86 4.10
C GLY A 172 -11.29 -16.43 3.99
N ILE A 173 -11.05 -15.98 2.76
CA ILE A 173 -10.58 -14.62 2.44
C ILE A 173 -11.65 -13.77 1.75
N LEU A 174 -11.64 -12.47 2.01
CA LEU A 174 -12.44 -11.48 1.26
C LEU A 174 -11.58 -10.84 0.16
N VAL A 175 -12.01 -11.00 -1.08
CA VAL A 175 -11.26 -10.60 -2.29
C VAL A 175 -11.77 -9.24 -2.79
N GLY A 176 -10.88 -8.25 -2.88
CA GLY A 176 -11.16 -6.90 -3.37
C GLY A 176 -10.96 -6.75 -4.88
N ASP A 177 -10.36 -5.62 -5.28
CA ASP A 177 -10.09 -5.32 -6.69
C ASP A 177 -8.93 -6.20 -7.22
N ILE A 178 -9.08 -6.78 -8.41
CA ILE A 178 -8.05 -7.55 -9.13
C ILE A 178 -7.64 -6.77 -10.40
N ALA A 179 -8.58 -6.63 -11.34
CA ALA A 179 -8.51 -5.75 -12.51
C ALA A 179 -9.89 -5.56 -13.13
N GLN A 180 -10.06 -4.48 -13.89
CA GLN A 180 -11.22 -4.31 -14.79
C GLN A 180 -11.21 -5.41 -15.88
N PRO A 181 -12.33 -5.69 -16.58
CA PRO A 181 -12.43 -6.87 -17.47
C PRO A 181 -11.40 -6.90 -18.61
N ARG A 182 -10.87 -5.74 -18.99
CA ARG A 182 -9.81 -5.57 -20.01
C ARG A 182 -8.54 -4.92 -19.45
N GLY A 183 -8.40 -4.88 -18.13
CA GLY A 183 -7.34 -4.13 -17.46
C GLY A 183 -7.46 -2.62 -17.66
N GLY A 184 -6.34 -1.95 -17.87
CA GLY A 184 -6.25 -0.51 -18.03
C GLY A 184 -6.46 0.27 -16.73
N PRO A 185 -6.15 1.58 -16.72
CA PRO A 185 -6.35 2.43 -15.55
C PRO A 185 -7.82 2.52 -15.15
N ALA A 186 -8.09 2.53 -13.85
CA ALA A 186 -9.44 2.64 -13.29
C ALA A 186 -9.82 4.10 -12.99
N LEU A 187 -11.11 4.36 -12.73
CA LEU A 187 -11.59 5.69 -12.32
C LEU A 187 -11.19 6.08 -10.88
N SER A 188 -10.95 5.08 -10.02
CA SER A 188 -10.72 5.21 -8.58
C SER A 188 -9.93 4.00 -8.03
N GLY A 189 -9.39 4.10 -6.83
CA GLY A 189 -8.58 3.05 -6.20
C GLY A 189 -7.09 3.18 -6.54
N HIS A 190 -6.36 2.05 -6.50
CA HIS A 190 -4.93 2.02 -6.78
C HIS A 190 -4.60 2.39 -8.24
N ALA A 191 -3.39 2.91 -8.47
CA ALA A 191 -2.89 3.23 -9.81
C ALA A 191 -2.45 1.99 -10.62
N SER A 192 -2.28 0.84 -9.97
CA SER A 192 -1.97 -0.46 -10.58
C SER A 192 -3.24 -1.22 -10.98
N HIS A 193 -3.28 -2.56 -10.89
CA HIS A 193 -4.40 -3.41 -11.34
C HIS A 193 -4.70 -3.33 -12.83
N GLN A 194 -3.81 -2.73 -13.63
CA GLN A 194 -4.06 -2.51 -15.05
C GLN A 194 -3.83 -3.77 -15.87
N ILE A 195 -3.11 -4.76 -15.36
CA ILE A 195 -2.61 -5.90 -16.15
C ILE A 195 -3.07 -7.29 -15.63
N GLY A 196 -3.99 -7.34 -14.67
CA GLY A 196 -4.53 -8.60 -14.15
C GLY A 196 -3.56 -9.46 -13.33
N LEU A 197 -2.44 -8.87 -12.88
CA LEU A 197 -1.40 -9.49 -12.05
C LEU A 197 -1.28 -8.86 -10.64
N ASP A 198 -2.20 -7.97 -10.30
CA ASP A 198 -2.36 -7.40 -8.96
C ASP A 198 -3.68 -7.90 -8.34
N ALA A 199 -3.75 -8.05 -7.01
CA ALA A 199 -4.98 -8.38 -6.30
C ALA A 199 -4.96 -7.87 -4.86
N ASP A 200 -6.01 -7.14 -4.46
CA ASP A 200 -6.21 -6.72 -3.06
C ASP A 200 -6.97 -7.81 -2.30
N ILE A 201 -6.40 -8.30 -1.20
CA ILE A 201 -7.05 -9.22 -0.26
C ILE A 201 -7.25 -8.49 1.06
N TRP A 202 -8.47 -8.50 1.60
CA TRP A 202 -8.73 -7.86 2.89
C TRP A 202 -8.06 -8.64 4.02
N LEU A 203 -7.58 -7.92 5.03
CA LEU A 203 -7.09 -8.52 6.27
C LEU A 203 -8.26 -8.93 7.20
N THR A 204 -9.48 -8.50 6.89
CA THR A 204 -10.69 -9.02 7.54
C THR A 204 -10.96 -10.44 7.05
N PRO A 205 -11.04 -11.45 7.93
CA PRO A 205 -11.42 -12.80 7.54
C PRO A 205 -12.81 -12.82 6.90
N MET A 206 -13.03 -13.76 5.98
CA MET A 206 -14.38 -14.08 5.52
C MET A 206 -15.21 -14.61 6.70
N PRO A 207 -16.49 -14.23 6.83
CA PRO A 207 -17.36 -14.82 7.84
C PRO A 207 -17.73 -16.28 7.50
N ASP A 208 -18.35 -16.93 8.47
CA ASP A 208 -18.87 -18.31 8.43
C ASP A 208 -20.07 -18.52 7.49
N HIS A 209 -20.64 -17.44 6.95
CA HIS A 209 -21.81 -17.45 6.07
C HIS A 209 -21.55 -16.74 4.74
N ARG A 210 -22.45 -16.98 3.78
CA ARG A 210 -22.41 -16.32 2.47
C ARG A 210 -23.00 -14.92 2.55
N LEU A 211 -22.16 -13.91 2.46
CA LEU A 211 -22.53 -12.51 2.33
C LEU A 211 -23.49 -12.31 1.15
N SER A 212 -24.58 -11.60 1.42
CA SER A 212 -25.49 -11.06 0.41
C SER A 212 -24.78 -10.06 -0.50
N ARG A 213 -25.53 -9.46 -1.44
CA ARG A 213 -25.01 -8.38 -2.25
C ARG A 213 -24.81 -7.09 -1.45
N GLU A 214 -25.77 -6.75 -0.58
CA GLU A 214 -25.75 -5.54 0.24
C GLU A 214 -24.47 -5.49 1.09
N GLU A 215 -24.19 -6.55 1.83
CA GLU A 215 -23.01 -6.63 2.69
C GLU A 215 -21.69 -6.50 1.90
N ARG A 216 -21.60 -7.01 0.66
CA ARG A 216 -20.38 -6.87 -0.17
C ARG A 216 -20.13 -5.43 -0.63
N GLU A 217 -21.19 -4.66 -0.84
CA GLU A 217 -21.09 -3.25 -1.23
C GLU A 217 -20.94 -2.34 0.01
N GLU A 218 -21.60 -2.67 1.12
CA GLU A 218 -21.72 -1.85 2.34
C GLU A 218 -20.61 -2.09 3.39
N MET A 219 -20.15 -3.34 3.58
CA MET A 219 -19.26 -3.74 4.68
C MET A 219 -17.95 -2.95 4.67
N SER A 220 -17.52 -2.48 5.83
CA SER A 220 -16.19 -1.92 6.06
C SER A 220 -15.19 -3.02 6.42
N ALA A 221 -13.95 -2.90 5.95
CA ALA A 221 -12.85 -3.75 6.38
C ALA A 221 -12.30 -3.27 7.74
N VAL A 222 -11.88 -4.21 8.58
CA VAL A 222 -11.29 -3.92 9.90
C VAL A 222 -9.93 -3.24 9.72
N MET A 223 -9.78 -2.05 10.33
CA MET A 223 -8.52 -1.31 10.40
C MET A 223 -7.52 -2.05 11.30
N MET A 224 -6.42 -2.54 10.73
CA MET A 224 -5.37 -3.27 11.47
C MET A 224 -4.30 -2.35 12.07
N VAL A 225 -4.34 -1.06 11.76
CA VAL A 225 -3.34 -0.05 12.16
C VAL A 225 -3.95 0.91 13.17
N ARG A 226 -3.21 1.24 14.24
CA ARG A 226 -3.68 2.15 15.29
C ARG A 226 -3.89 3.57 14.78
N GLN A 227 -4.66 4.36 15.52
CA GLN A 227 -4.87 5.79 15.29
C GLN A 227 -3.56 6.60 15.21
N ASP A 228 -2.51 6.21 15.95
CA ASP A 228 -1.18 6.84 15.91
C ASP A 228 -0.30 6.36 14.76
N ARG A 229 -0.72 5.32 14.03
CA ARG A 229 0.01 4.66 12.92
C ARG A 229 1.40 4.13 13.28
N LEU A 230 1.77 4.06 14.56
CA LEU A 230 3.10 3.61 15.00
C LEU A 230 3.21 2.07 15.12
N ASP A 231 2.09 1.36 15.20
CA ASP A 231 2.03 -0.10 15.23
C ASP A 231 0.64 -0.61 14.80
N ILE A 232 0.46 -1.94 14.79
CA ILE A 232 -0.86 -2.56 14.59
C ILE A 232 -1.75 -2.38 15.84
N ASP A 233 -3.07 -2.50 15.69
CA ASP A 233 -3.98 -2.66 16.84
C ASP A 233 -4.03 -4.15 17.24
N PRO A 234 -3.45 -4.54 18.39
CA PRO A 234 -3.39 -5.93 18.82
C PRO A 234 -4.75 -6.52 19.23
N LYS A 235 -5.83 -5.72 19.24
CA LYS A 235 -7.20 -6.22 19.43
C LYS A 235 -7.76 -6.94 18.20
N VAL A 236 -7.20 -6.64 17.01
CA VAL A 236 -7.73 -7.11 15.72
C VAL A 236 -6.67 -7.78 14.85
N PHE A 237 -5.42 -7.30 14.89
CA PHE A 237 -4.31 -7.99 14.23
C PHE A 237 -3.82 -9.13 15.12
N THR A 238 -4.03 -10.37 14.66
CA THR A 238 -3.76 -11.60 15.41
C THR A 238 -2.75 -12.49 14.67
N PRO A 239 -2.14 -13.51 15.32
CA PRO A 239 -1.14 -14.38 14.69
C PRO A 239 -1.60 -15.08 13.39
N SER A 240 -2.91 -15.30 13.18
CA SER A 240 -3.41 -15.85 11.91
C SER A 240 -3.16 -14.93 10.71
N HIS A 241 -3.15 -13.61 10.91
CA HIS A 241 -2.81 -12.65 9.86
C HIS A 241 -1.36 -12.80 9.39
N VAL A 242 -0.44 -13.09 10.33
CA VAL A 242 0.98 -13.37 10.03
C VAL A 242 1.10 -14.61 9.13
N LEU A 243 0.28 -15.64 9.39
CA LEU A 243 0.24 -16.88 8.61
C LEU A 243 -0.31 -16.63 7.20
N VAL A 244 -1.45 -15.94 7.06
CA VAL A 244 -2.01 -15.58 5.72
C VAL A 244 -1.02 -14.75 4.89
N LEU A 245 -0.33 -13.78 5.50
CA LEU A 245 0.64 -12.93 4.82
C LEU A 245 1.93 -13.70 4.46
N ARG A 246 2.38 -14.63 5.29
CA ARG A 246 3.45 -15.59 4.97
C ARG A 246 3.05 -16.45 3.77
N ASP A 247 1.88 -17.05 3.82
CA ASP A 247 1.40 -18.03 2.83
C ASP A 247 1.19 -17.39 1.46
N ALA A 248 0.73 -16.13 1.44
CA ALA A 248 0.70 -15.32 0.23
C ALA A 248 2.10 -14.99 -0.30
N ALA A 249 3.07 -14.68 0.56
CA ALA A 249 4.45 -14.40 0.13
C ALA A 249 5.19 -15.65 -0.35
N GLN A 250 4.90 -16.82 0.23
CA GLN A 250 5.50 -18.10 -0.14
C GLN A 250 4.95 -18.69 -1.45
N GLU A 251 3.86 -18.15 -2.02
CA GLU A 251 3.45 -18.47 -3.40
C GLU A 251 4.59 -18.06 -4.38
N PRO A 252 5.16 -18.99 -5.17
CA PRO A 252 6.34 -18.71 -6.00
C PRO A 252 6.12 -17.63 -7.06
N ALA A 253 4.88 -17.46 -7.51
CA ALA A 253 4.53 -16.47 -8.53
C ALA A 253 4.36 -15.04 -7.97
N VAL A 254 4.33 -14.84 -6.65
CA VAL A 254 4.26 -13.50 -6.02
C VAL A 254 5.66 -12.88 -6.01
N GLN A 255 5.77 -11.67 -6.54
CA GLN A 255 7.00 -10.88 -6.49
C GLN A 255 7.02 -9.94 -5.27
N ARG A 256 5.91 -9.24 -5.00
CA ARG A 256 5.78 -8.29 -3.89
C ARG A 256 4.39 -8.38 -3.27
N ILE A 257 4.31 -8.10 -1.97
CA ILE A 257 3.06 -7.80 -1.28
C ILE A 257 3.20 -6.43 -0.62
N PHE A 258 2.29 -5.51 -0.91
CA PHE A 258 2.29 -4.20 -0.26
C PHE A 258 1.33 -4.20 0.94
N VAL A 259 1.83 -3.70 2.06
CA VAL A 259 1.11 -3.56 3.34
C VAL A 259 1.48 -2.22 3.98
N ASN A 260 0.72 -1.78 4.98
CA ASN A 260 1.13 -0.64 5.79
C ASN A 260 2.49 -0.88 6.48
N ALA A 261 3.27 0.18 6.70
CA ALA A 261 4.52 0.11 7.45
C ALA A 261 4.35 -0.45 8.88
N ALA A 262 3.25 -0.13 9.55
CA ALA A 262 2.90 -0.69 10.85
C ALA A 262 2.72 -2.22 10.82
N ILE A 263 2.05 -2.73 9.76
CA ILE A 263 1.88 -4.17 9.53
C ILE A 263 3.24 -4.82 9.22
N LYS A 264 4.07 -4.21 8.37
CA LYS A 264 5.44 -4.70 8.11
C LYS A 264 6.24 -4.82 9.42
N LYS A 265 6.22 -3.80 10.27
CA LYS A 265 6.88 -3.78 11.58
C LYS A 265 6.37 -4.91 12.49
N ALA A 266 5.06 -5.16 12.53
CA ALA A 266 4.48 -6.29 13.26
C ALA A 266 4.97 -7.65 12.74
N LEU A 267 4.95 -7.87 11.42
CA LEU A 267 5.48 -9.09 10.80
C LEU A 267 6.98 -9.30 11.11
N CYS A 268 7.79 -8.24 11.05
CA CYS A 268 9.21 -8.28 11.41
C CYS A 268 9.45 -8.70 12.88
N ARG A 269 8.55 -8.32 13.79
CA ARG A 269 8.57 -8.69 15.21
C ARG A 269 8.06 -10.11 15.47
N GLU A 270 7.04 -10.55 14.74
CA GLU A 270 6.24 -11.74 15.06
C GLU A 270 6.62 -12.99 14.24
N ALA A 271 7.30 -12.83 13.10
CA ALA A 271 7.74 -13.94 12.26
C ALA A 271 8.87 -14.76 12.92
N LYS A 272 8.70 -16.09 12.94
CA LYS A 272 9.59 -17.08 13.56
C LYS A 272 9.96 -18.18 12.55
N GLY A 273 11.12 -18.79 12.72
CA GLY A 273 11.63 -19.82 11.80
C GLY A 273 12.18 -19.18 10.53
N ASP A 274 11.83 -19.73 9.37
CA ASP A 274 12.15 -19.09 8.08
C ASP A 274 11.39 -17.76 7.92
N ARG A 275 12.16 -16.73 7.60
CA ARG A 275 11.74 -15.34 7.46
C ARG A 275 12.03 -14.77 6.07
N SER A 276 12.62 -15.55 5.16
CA SER A 276 12.98 -15.12 3.79
C SER A 276 11.82 -14.46 3.04
N TRP A 277 10.60 -14.98 3.21
CA TRP A 277 9.35 -14.45 2.67
C TRP A 277 9.08 -12.97 3.02
N LEU A 278 9.69 -12.43 4.09
CA LEU A 278 9.58 -11.01 4.46
C LEU A 278 10.18 -10.09 3.38
N SER A 279 11.15 -10.53 2.57
CA SER A 279 11.77 -9.70 1.51
C SER A 279 10.72 -9.11 0.55
N LYS A 280 9.75 -9.96 0.18
CA LYS A 280 8.58 -9.63 -0.66
C LYS A 280 7.59 -8.68 0.00
N ILE A 281 7.50 -8.65 1.34
CA ILE A 281 6.57 -7.77 2.06
C ILE A 281 7.15 -6.34 2.10
N ARG A 282 6.49 -5.41 1.41
CA ARG A 282 6.91 -4.01 1.25
C ARG A 282 5.97 -3.05 2.00
N PRO A 283 6.49 -2.13 2.83
CA PRO A 283 5.74 -0.96 3.26
C PRO A 283 5.21 -0.15 2.08
N TRP A 284 3.99 0.35 2.20
CA TRP A 284 3.40 1.34 1.30
C TRP A 284 2.39 2.23 2.05
N TRP A 285 2.00 3.34 1.43
CA TRP A 285 0.95 4.23 1.95
C TRP A 285 -0.44 3.57 1.85
N GLY A 286 -1.34 3.87 2.79
CA GLY A 286 -2.60 3.16 2.94
C GLY A 286 -2.36 1.71 3.37
N HIS A 287 -3.10 0.76 2.77
CA HIS A 287 -2.95 -0.69 3.04
C HIS A 287 -3.13 -1.04 4.53
N ASP A 288 -4.00 -0.30 5.23
CA ASP A 288 -4.23 -0.41 6.67
C ASP A 288 -5.19 -1.56 7.05
N TYR A 289 -5.90 -2.13 6.09
CA TYR A 289 -6.96 -3.13 6.26
C TYR A 289 -6.97 -4.19 5.14
N HIS A 290 -6.04 -4.11 4.19
CA HIS A 290 -5.87 -5.02 3.07
C HIS A 290 -4.38 -5.16 2.73
N PHE A 291 -4.03 -6.24 2.03
CA PHE A 291 -2.72 -6.42 1.43
C PHE A 291 -2.83 -6.60 -0.08
N HIS A 292 -1.91 -6.00 -0.82
CA HIS A 292 -1.91 -5.98 -2.28
C HIS A 292 -0.87 -6.97 -2.81
N ILE A 293 -1.31 -8.10 -3.34
CA ILE A 293 -0.46 -9.09 -3.98
C ILE A 293 -0.09 -8.59 -5.38
N ARG A 294 1.19 -8.61 -5.73
CA ARG A 294 1.69 -8.46 -7.09
C ARG A 294 2.45 -9.70 -7.54
N MET A 295 1.99 -10.31 -8.63
CA MET A 295 2.68 -11.41 -9.29
C MET A 295 3.83 -10.93 -10.18
N HIS A 296 4.75 -11.85 -10.50
CA HIS A 296 5.65 -11.71 -11.65
C HIS A 296 4.85 -11.80 -12.97
N CYS A 297 5.43 -11.28 -14.05
CA CYS A 297 4.96 -11.58 -15.41
C CYS A 297 4.95 -13.11 -15.68
N PRO A 298 3.87 -13.66 -16.26
CA PRO A 298 3.81 -15.08 -16.61
C PRO A 298 4.93 -15.49 -17.59
N PRO A 299 5.47 -16.72 -17.50
CA PRO A 299 6.40 -17.25 -18.48
C PRO A 299 5.83 -17.15 -19.91
N GLY A 300 6.64 -16.65 -20.85
CA GLY A 300 6.24 -16.45 -22.25
C GLY A 300 5.42 -15.19 -22.55
N ALA A 301 5.01 -14.40 -21.54
CA ALA A 301 4.30 -13.14 -21.75
C ALA A 301 5.25 -12.01 -22.20
N GLY A 302 5.71 -12.06 -23.45
CA GLY A 302 6.73 -11.15 -24.00
C GLY A 302 6.34 -9.66 -24.06
N GLU A 303 5.05 -9.33 -23.98
CA GLU A 303 4.56 -7.95 -23.88
C GLU A 303 4.40 -7.45 -22.43
N CYS A 304 4.66 -8.28 -21.42
CA CYS A 304 4.52 -7.92 -20.01
C CYS A 304 5.78 -7.23 -19.47
N GLU A 305 5.65 -5.96 -19.07
CA GLU A 305 6.74 -5.18 -18.49
C GLU A 305 6.82 -5.45 -16.98
N GLY A 306 7.75 -6.33 -16.61
CA GLY A 306 8.08 -6.61 -15.22
C GLY A 306 8.68 -5.41 -14.47
N GLN A 307 8.75 -5.52 -13.15
CA GLN A 307 9.47 -4.60 -12.27
C GLN A 307 10.76 -5.30 -11.78
N PRO A 308 11.86 -4.57 -11.48
CA PRO A 308 13.09 -5.17 -10.96
C PRO A 308 12.84 -6.03 -9.73
N SER A 309 13.64 -7.08 -9.53
CA SER A 309 13.61 -7.89 -8.31
C SER A 309 13.81 -7.01 -7.07
N GLN A 310 13.13 -7.37 -5.99
CA GLN A 310 13.41 -6.86 -4.65
C GLN A 310 14.81 -7.31 -4.19
N SER A 311 15.36 -6.65 -3.18
CA SER A 311 16.44 -7.25 -2.38
C SER A 311 15.87 -8.44 -1.62
N GLU A 312 16.67 -9.49 -1.43
CA GLU A 312 16.31 -10.62 -0.57
C GLU A 312 16.52 -10.34 0.93
N ASP A 313 16.98 -9.13 1.28
CA ASP A 313 16.97 -8.64 2.65
C ASP A 313 15.52 -8.50 3.17
N GLU A 314 15.28 -8.94 4.40
CA GLU A 314 13.95 -8.89 5.02
C GLU A 314 13.37 -7.46 5.07
N GLY A 315 14.18 -6.40 5.11
CA GLY A 315 13.70 -5.02 5.28
C GLY A 315 13.04 -4.82 6.65
N CYS A 316 13.73 -5.27 7.70
CA CYS A 316 13.23 -5.36 9.08
C CYS A 316 14.14 -4.70 10.13
N LYS A 317 15.23 -4.04 9.72
CA LYS A 317 16.07 -3.23 10.63
C LYS A 317 15.39 -1.89 10.86
N ASP A 318 15.68 -1.22 11.97
CA ASP A 318 15.11 0.11 12.26
C ASP A 318 15.38 1.11 11.14
N ALA A 319 16.57 1.07 10.53
CA ALA A 319 16.94 1.90 9.38
C ALA A 319 16.08 1.64 8.11
N ASP A 320 15.63 0.40 7.89
CA ASP A 320 14.78 0.02 6.75
C ASP A 320 13.36 0.62 6.89
N LEU A 321 12.94 0.91 8.12
CA LEU A 321 11.60 1.39 8.48
C LEU A 321 11.56 2.87 8.92
N ALA A 322 12.70 3.47 9.29
CA ALA A 322 12.79 4.81 9.86
C ALA A 322 12.09 5.91 9.04
N TYR A 323 12.19 5.85 7.70
CA TYR A 323 11.48 6.78 6.82
C TYR A 323 9.95 6.73 7.02
N TRP A 324 9.38 5.53 7.15
CA TRP A 324 7.93 5.32 7.22
C TRP A 324 7.31 5.76 8.54
N PHE A 325 8.11 5.82 9.60
CA PHE A 325 7.72 6.33 10.92
C PHE A 325 8.26 7.74 11.20
N SER A 326 8.74 8.46 10.17
CA SER A 326 9.13 9.87 10.29
C SER A 326 7.91 10.79 10.34
N ASP A 327 8.05 11.94 11.02
CA ASP A 327 6.99 12.97 11.11
C ASP A 327 6.46 13.39 9.73
N ALA A 328 7.33 13.47 8.72
CA ALA A 328 6.96 13.82 7.35
C ALA A 328 6.05 12.79 6.65
N VAL A 329 6.02 11.53 7.12
CA VAL A 329 5.17 10.45 6.58
C VAL A 329 3.94 10.20 7.46
N LEU A 330 4.06 10.37 8.78
CA LEU A 330 2.95 10.22 9.73
C LEU A 330 2.03 11.45 9.77
N HIS A 331 2.60 12.65 9.68
CA HIS A 331 1.91 13.94 9.73
C HIS A 331 2.23 14.80 8.49
N PRO A 332 1.90 14.31 7.27
CA PRO A 332 2.23 15.01 6.03
C PRO A 332 1.55 16.38 5.98
N LYS A 333 2.36 17.45 6.04
CA LYS A 333 1.89 18.83 6.01
C LYS A 333 1.28 19.12 4.63
N PRO A 334 0.05 19.67 4.55
CA PRO A 334 -0.53 20.08 3.27
C PRO A 334 0.40 21.05 2.53
N PRO A 335 0.53 20.95 1.19
CA PRO A 335 1.29 21.92 0.42
C PRO A 335 0.62 23.31 0.52
N PRO A 336 1.37 24.43 0.55
CA PRO A 336 0.80 25.77 0.65
C PRO A 336 -0.19 26.13 -0.46
N GLU A 337 0.01 25.57 -1.65
CA GLU A 337 -0.93 25.62 -2.77
C GLU A 337 -1.32 24.19 -3.17
N PRO A 338 -2.61 23.91 -3.47
CA PRO A 338 -3.03 22.62 -4.01
C PRO A 338 -2.30 22.33 -5.35
N PRO A 339 -1.68 21.14 -5.52
CA PRO A 339 -0.99 20.81 -6.76
C PRO A 339 -1.99 20.74 -7.92
N LYS A 340 -1.63 21.38 -9.05
CA LYS A 340 -2.46 21.37 -10.26
C LYS A 340 -2.79 19.93 -10.67
N PRO A 341 -4.06 19.59 -10.98
CA PRO A 341 -4.43 18.24 -11.41
C PRO A 341 -3.55 17.79 -12.59
N LYS A 342 -2.94 16.60 -12.45
CA LYS A 342 -2.17 16.00 -13.55
C LYS A 342 -3.15 15.68 -14.71
N PRO A 343 -2.81 16.00 -15.96
CA PRO A 343 -3.60 15.56 -17.11
C PRO A 343 -3.84 14.06 -17.08
N PRO A 344 -5.03 13.57 -17.48
CA PRO A 344 -5.31 12.15 -17.49
C PRO A 344 -4.41 11.44 -18.52
N MET A 345 -3.96 10.22 -18.20
CA MET A 345 -3.23 9.40 -19.16
C MET A 345 -4.17 9.06 -20.33
N THR A 346 -3.85 9.51 -21.55
CA THR A 346 -4.71 9.30 -22.72
C THR A 346 -4.46 7.94 -23.37
N LEU A 347 -5.37 7.46 -24.22
CA LEU A 347 -5.18 6.17 -24.91
C LEU A 347 -3.91 6.13 -25.78
N ALA A 348 -3.50 7.28 -26.33
CA ALA A 348 -2.27 7.40 -27.14
C ALA A 348 -0.98 7.24 -26.32
N GLN A 349 -1.05 7.33 -24.98
CA GLN A 349 0.08 7.13 -24.08
C GLN A 349 0.22 5.67 -23.59
N MET A 350 -0.83 4.85 -23.76
CA MET A 350 -0.83 3.41 -23.43
C MET A 350 0.01 2.60 -24.44
N PRO A 351 0.43 1.37 -24.10
CA PRO A 351 0.99 0.44 -25.09
C PRO A 351 0.05 0.23 -26.28
N ALA A 352 0.58 0.14 -27.51
CA ALA A 352 -0.23 0.14 -28.73
C ALA A 352 -1.24 -1.03 -28.78
N ALA A 353 -0.84 -2.23 -28.34
CA ALA A 353 -1.71 -3.40 -28.26
C ALA A 353 -2.91 -3.19 -27.29
N CYS A 354 -2.81 -2.28 -26.30
CA CYS A 354 -3.93 -1.95 -25.42
C CYS A 354 -5.07 -1.21 -26.14
N LYS A 355 -4.80 -0.51 -27.25
CA LYS A 355 -5.86 -0.01 -28.13
C LYS A 355 -6.60 -1.17 -28.81
N VAL A 356 -5.88 -2.21 -29.25
CA VAL A 356 -6.49 -3.43 -29.83
C VAL A 356 -7.35 -4.15 -28.79
N VAL A 357 -6.82 -4.38 -27.58
CA VAL A 357 -7.57 -4.99 -26.46
C VAL A 357 -8.82 -4.18 -26.10
N LEU A 358 -8.75 -2.85 -26.09
CA LEU A 358 -9.90 -1.97 -25.82
C LEU A 358 -11.01 -2.10 -26.87
N HIS A 359 -10.66 -2.20 -28.16
CA HIS A 359 -11.63 -2.24 -29.26
C HIS A 359 -12.04 -3.65 -29.71
N ALA A 360 -11.38 -4.72 -29.25
CA ALA A 360 -11.72 -6.10 -29.56
C ALA A 360 -13.19 -6.46 -29.22
N ALA A 361 -13.75 -7.47 -29.88
CA ALA A 361 -15.05 -8.03 -29.53
C ALA A 361 -15.08 -8.52 -28.07
N ASP A 362 -16.23 -8.47 -27.42
CA ASP A 362 -16.42 -9.03 -26.08
C ASP A 362 -16.31 -10.57 -26.09
N ALA A 363 -15.80 -11.12 -25.00
CA ALA A 363 -15.91 -12.54 -24.70
C ALA A 363 -17.39 -12.93 -24.55
N LYS A 364 -17.74 -14.18 -24.90
CA LYS A 364 -19.06 -14.72 -24.57
C LYS A 364 -19.17 -14.89 -23.04
N PRO A 365 -20.35 -14.60 -22.43
CA PRO A 365 -20.60 -14.85 -21.01
C PRO A 365 -20.42 -16.32 -20.59
#